data_AF-A0A559GFL7-F1
#
_entry.id   AF-A0A559GFL7-F1
#
_cell.length_a   1.000
_cell.length_b   1.000
_cell.length_c   1.000
_cell.angle_alpha   90.00
_cell.angle_beta   90.00
_cell.angle_gamma   90.00
#
_symmetry.space_group_name_H-M   'P 1'
#
loop_
_entity.id
_entity.type
_entity.pdbx_description
1 polymer ?
#
loop_
_entity_poly.entity_id
_entity_poly.type
_entity_poly.pdbx_seq_one_letter_code
_entity_poly.pdbx_strand_id
1 'polypeptide(L)'
;PWLYHDLGKALNRKPSPNPLYQQWIETYITDELEQQIKEEEALVNQLYRESNKTDKQKMLEAFHRSVHMEAKFWEMAYQHQTWTSDLQSLEKEKK
;
A
#
# COMPACT_ATOMS: atom_id res chain seq x y z
N PRO A 1 3.87 -4.62 1.25
CA PRO A 1 4.23 -4.85 2.67
C PRO A 1 4.56 -3.55 3.41
N TRP A 2 5.43 -2.71 2.85
CA TRP A 2 5.89 -1.47 3.50
C TRP A 2 4.76 -0.55 3.98
N LEU A 3 3.81 -0.16 3.10
CA LEU A 3 2.70 0.74 3.48
C LEU A 3 1.86 0.21 4.66
N TYR A 4 1.54 -1.09 4.67
CA TYR A 4 0.79 -1.69 5.77
C TYR A 4 1.57 -1.67 7.08
N HIS A 5 2.88 -1.93 7.04
CA HIS A 5 3.74 -1.89 8.23
C HIS A 5 3.84 -0.48 8.80
N ASP A 6 4.01 0.53 7.96
CA ASP A 6 4.05 1.93 8.40
C ASP A 6 2.70 2.40 8.95
N LEU A 7 1.59 2.04 8.31
CA LEU A 7 0.24 2.30 8.82
C LEU A 7 -0.01 1.57 10.15
N GLY A 8 0.39 0.30 10.26
CA GLY A 8 0.29 -0.49 11.48
C GLY A 8 1.02 0.17 12.63
N LYS A 9 2.28 0.59 12.42
CA LYS A 9 3.07 1.31 13.42
C LYS A 9 2.42 2.63 13.83
N ALA A 10 1.85 3.37 12.88
CA ALA A 10 1.16 4.63 13.15
C ALA A 10 -0.11 4.41 13.98
N LEU A 11 -0.95 3.45 13.60
CA LEU A 11 -2.20 3.11 14.28
C LEU A 11 -1.96 2.53 15.67
N ASN A 12 -0.92 1.71 15.85
CA ASN A 12 -0.62 1.10 17.14
C ASN A 12 -0.21 2.11 18.24
N ARG A 13 0.13 3.36 17.87
CA ARG A 13 0.34 4.46 18.84
C ARG A 13 -0.92 4.79 19.64
N LYS A 14 -2.10 4.51 19.08
CA LYS A 14 -3.39 4.63 19.76
C LYS A 14 -4.19 3.35 19.49
N PRO A 15 -4.04 2.32 20.34
CA PRO A 15 -4.67 1.01 20.13
C PRO A 15 -6.17 1.11 19.89
N SER A 16 -6.67 0.23 19.02
CA SER A 16 -8.10 0.14 18.73
C SER A 16 -8.86 -0.41 19.94
N PRO A 17 -10.03 0.16 20.31
CA PRO A 17 -10.90 -0.43 21.33
C PRO A 17 -11.57 -1.72 20.83
N ASN A 18 -11.59 -1.97 19.52
CA ASN A 18 -12.07 -3.22 18.94
C ASN A 18 -10.90 -4.22 18.86
N PRO A 19 -10.98 -5.37 19.55
CA PRO A 19 -9.89 -6.36 19.59
C PRO A 19 -9.59 -6.98 18.22
N LEU A 20 -10.58 -7.11 17.34
CA LEU A 20 -10.37 -7.66 15.99
C LEU A 20 -9.50 -6.73 15.14
N TYR A 21 -9.75 -5.41 15.22
CA TYR A 21 -8.96 -4.43 14.48
C TYR A 21 -7.57 -4.27 15.09
N GLN A 22 -7.45 -4.41 16.40
CA GLN A 22 -6.14 -4.40 17.07
C GLN A 22 -5.29 -5.60 16.63
N GLN A 23 -5.87 -6.80 16.60
CA GLN A 23 -5.18 -7.99 16.10
C GLN A 23 -4.74 -7.84 14.63
N TRP A 24 -5.58 -7.22 13.81
CA TRP A 24 -5.24 -6.91 12.42
C TRP A 24 -4.05 -5.93 12.34
N ILE A 25 -4.04 -4.86 13.14
CA ILE A 25 -2.91 -3.90 13.22
C ILE A 25 -1.61 -4.63 13.63
N GLU A 26 -1.70 -5.48 14.66
CA GLU A 26 -0.57 -6.23 15.21
C GLU A 26 0.09 -7.18 14.20
N THR A 27 -0.69 -7.67 13.24
CA THR A 27 -0.20 -8.54 12.15
C THR A 27 0.86 -7.84 11.28
N TYR A 28 0.82 -6.50 11.18
CA TYR A 28 1.71 -5.74 10.31
C TYR A 28 2.87 -5.06 11.03
N ILE A 29 3.03 -5.23 12.34
CA ILE A 29 4.09 -4.55 13.11
C ILE A 29 5.10 -5.53 13.72
N THR A 30 5.19 -6.74 13.17
CA THR A 30 6.15 -7.74 13.61
C THR A 30 7.57 -7.37 13.19
N ASP A 31 8.55 -7.73 14.03
CA ASP A 31 9.97 -7.52 13.73
C ASP A 31 10.41 -8.28 12.47
N GLU A 32 9.83 -9.46 12.23
CA GLU A 32 10.07 -10.26 11.02
C GLU A 32 9.66 -9.52 9.75
N LEU A 33 8.48 -8.88 9.76
CA LEU A 33 8.02 -8.08 8.62
C LEU A 33 8.88 -6.83 8.44
N GLU A 34 9.29 -6.17 9.53
CA GLU A 34 10.20 -5.03 9.45
C GLU A 34 11.54 -5.42 8.82
N GLN A 35 12.09 -6.56 9.20
CA GLN A 35 13.33 -7.08 8.65
C GLN A 35 13.17 -7.42 7.16
N GLN A 36 12.08 -8.09 6.78
CA GLN A 36 11.77 -8.38 5.37
C GLN A 36 11.67 -7.08 4.54
N ILE A 37 10.99 -6.05 5.05
CA ILE A 37 10.88 -4.76 4.36
C ILE A 37 12.26 -4.12 4.14
N LYS A 38 13.15 -4.16 5.15
CA LYS A 38 14.52 -3.62 5.02
C LYS A 38 15.32 -4.36 3.95
N GLU A 39 15.18 -5.68 3.87
CA GLU A 39 15.85 -6.50 2.86
C GLU A 39 15.33 -6.23 1.45
N GLU A 40 14.02 -6.19 1.28
CA GLU A 40 13.37 -5.84 0.00
C GLU A 40 13.74 -4.42 -0.44
N GLU A 41 13.72 -3.45 0.48
CA GLU A 41 14.12 -2.06 0.23
C GLU A 41 15.58 -2.00 -0.25
N ALA A 42 16.50 -2.68 0.44
CA ALA A 42 17.91 -2.71 0.07
C ALA A 42 18.12 -3.30 -1.33
N LEU A 43 17.43 -4.40 -1.65
CA LEU A 43 17.47 -5.04 -2.96
C LEU A 43 16.94 -4.12 -4.06
N VAL A 44 15.75 -3.53 -3.87
CA VAL A 44 15.14 -2.63 -4.87
C VAL A 44 16.03 -1.39 -5.08
N ASN A 45 16.59 -0.83 -4.01
CA ASN A 45 17.53 0.29 -4.10
C ASN A 45 18.82 -0.08 -4.85
N GLN A 46 19.34 -1.30 -4.67
CA GLN A 46 20.48 -1.80 -5.44
C GLN A 46 20.14 -1.90 -6.92
N LEU A 47 19.05 -2.59 -7.27
CA LEU A 47 18.60 -2.75 -8.65
C LEU A 47 18.33 -1.40 -9.31
N TYR A 48 17.75 -0.45 -8.57
CA TYR A 48 17.55 0.91 -9.04
C TYR A 48 18.88 1.57 -9.40
N ARG A 49 19.91 1.50 -8.54
CA ARG A 49 21.23 2.11 -8.83
C ARG A 49 21.86 1.55 -10.09
N GLU A 50 21.80 0.23 -10.26
CA GLU A 50 22.37 -0.53 -11.39
C GLU A 50 21.59 -0.33 -12.70
N SER A 51 20.35 0.16 -12.63
CA SER A 51 19.49 0.36 -13.79
C SER A 51 19.85 1.61 -14.63
N ASN A 52 19.53 1.53 -15.92
CA ASN A 52 19.60 2.69 -16.83
C ASN A 52 18.47 3.70 -16.54
N LYS A 53 18.54 4.88 -17.17
CA LYS A 53 17.56 5.98 -16.95
C LYS A 53 16.12 5.57 -17.26
N THR A 54 15.90 4.81 -18.34
CA THR A 54 14.55 4.39 -18.76
C THR A 54 13.94 3.44 -17.74
N ASP A 55 14.71 2.48 -17.24
CA ASP A 55 14.19 1.50 -16.28
C ASP A 55 14.02 2.13 -14.89
N LYS A 56 14.91 3.04 -14.48
CA LYS A 56 14.69 3.87 -13.27
C LYS A 56 13.35 4.59 -13.31
N GLN A 57 13.01 5.20 -14.44
CA GLN A 57 11.72 5.88 -14.60
C GLN A 57 10.54 4.91 -14.47
N LYS A 58 10.60 3.74 -15.12
CA LYS A 58 9.56 2.71 -15.02
C LYS A 58 9.42 2.16 -13.59
N MET A 59 10.52 1.99 -12.86
CA MET A 59 10.49 1.55 -11.46
C MET A 59 9.75 2.56 -10.59
N LEU A 60 10.04 3.85 -10.74
CA LEU A 60 9.34 4.92 -10.02
C LEU A 60 7.85 4.97 -10.38
N GLU A 61 7.51 4.88 -11.67
CA GLU A 61 6.13 4.84 -12.13
C GLU A 61 5.36 3.64 -11.57
N ALA A 62 5.98 2.47 -11.54
CA ALA A 62 5.39 1.27 -10.94
C ALA A 62 5.14 1.46 -9.44
N PHE A 63 6.08 2.06 -8.72
CA PHE A 63 5.94 2.38 -7.30
C PHE A 63 4.82 3.40 -7.05
N HIS A 64 4.76 4.49 -7.82
CA HIS A 64 3.67 5.47 -7.68
C HIS A 64 2.30 4.86 -7.98
N ARG A 65 2.23 4.01 -9.00
CA ARG A 65 0.99 3.29 -9.34
C ARG A 65 0.56 2.34 -8.22
N SER A 66 1.49 1.61 -7.60
CA SER A 66 1.14 0.70 -6.50
C SER A 66 0.63 1.48 -5.28
N VAL A 67 1.26 2.59 -4.90
CA VAL A 67 0.78 3.47 -3.81
C VAL A 67 -0.63 4.00 -4.11
N HIS A 68 -0.89 4.41 -5.35
CA HIS A 68 -2.24 4.85 -5.75
C HIS A 68 -3.26 3.71 -5.66
N MET A 69 -2.90 2.52 -6.10
CA MET A 69 -3.76 1.33 -6.02
C MET A 69 -4.04 0.93 -4.57
N GLU A 70 -3.08 1.05 -3.67
CA GLU A 70 -3.28 0.80 -2.22
C GLU A 70 -4.27 1.80 -1.61
N ALA A 71 -4.14 3.09 -1.94
CA ALA A 71 -5.12 4.09 -1.50
C ALA A 71 -6.53 3.79 -2.06
N LYS A 72 -6.61 3.40 -3.33
CA LYS A 72 -7.88 2.98 -3.94
C LYS A 72 -8.42 1.74 -3.24
N PHE A 73 -7.61 0.74 -2.93
CA PHE A 73 -8.03 -0.49 -2.25
C PHE A 73 -8.79 -0.20 -0.95
N TRP A 74 -8.29 0.72 -0.12
CA TRP A 74 -8.98 1.15 1.09
C TRP A 74 -10.31 1.85 0.80
N GLU A 75 -10.34 2.74 -0.19
CA GLU A 75 -11.57 3.41 -0.63
C GLU A 75 -12.61 2.41 -1.14
N MET A 76 -12.20 1.41 -1.93
CA MET A 76 -13.09 0.38 -2.47
C MET A 76 -13.77 -0.38 -1.34
N ALA A 77 -13.00 -0.77 -0.32
CA ALA A 77 -13.55 -1.48 0.85
C ALA A 77 -14.52 -0.59 1.63
N TYR A 78 -14.17 0.69 1.83
CA TYR A 78 -15.01 1.65 2.57
C TYR A 78 -16.33 1.95 1.86
N GLN A 79 -16.31 2.11 0.53
CA GLN A 79 -17.50 2.37 -0.29
C GLN A 79 -18.29 1.11 -0.64
N HIS A 80 -17.80 -0.07 -0.25
CA HIS A 80 -18.31 -1.37 -0.72
C HIS A 80 -18.43 -1.43 -2.25
N GLN A 81 -17.38 -0.95 -2.92
CA GLN A 81 -17.36 -0.81 -4.37
C GLN A 81 -17.68 -2.13 -5.06
N THR A 82 -18.56 -2.06 -6.05
CA THR A 82 -18.91 -3.16 -6.95
C THR A 82 -18.54 -2.80 -8.38
N TRP A 83 -18.49 -3.80 -9.25
CA TRP A 83 -18.34 -3.59 -10.69
C TRP A 83 -19.37 -2.60 -11.26
N THR A 84 -20.61 -2.65 -10.78
CA THR A 84 -21.69 -1.77 -11.27
C THR A 84 -21.53 -0.32 -10.79
N SER A 85 -21.11 -0.10 -9.54
CA SER A 85 -20.89 1.26 -9.03
C SER A 85 -19.71 1.96 -9.69
N ASP A 86 -18.69 1.19 -10.12
CA ASP A 86 -17.50 1.73 -10.79
C ASP A 86 -17.80 2.16 -12.23
N LEU A 87 -18.62 1.41 -12.97
CA LEU A 87 -19.07 1.83 -14.30
C LEU A 87 -19.88 3.14 -14.22
N GLN A 88 -20.70 3.30 -13.17
CA GLN A 88 -21.49 4.52 -12.96
C GLN A 88 -20.65 5.75 -12.58
N SER A 89 -19.54 5.59 -11.86
CA SER A 89 -18.63 6.70 -11.54
C SER A 89 -17.87 7.15 -12.79
N LEU A 90 -17.38 6.22 -13.60
CA LEU A 90 -16.68 6.50 -14.87
C LEU A 90 -17.57 7.20 -15.90
N GLU A 91 -18.87 6.91 -15.93
CA GLU A 91 -19.84 7.62 -16.76
C GLU A 91 -20.12 9.04 -16.28
N LYS A 92 -20.09 9.28 -14.96
CA LYS A 92 -20.26 10.60 -14.36
C LYS A 92 -19.04 11.50 -14.57
N GLU A 93 -17.83 10.95 -14.51
CA GLU A 93 -16.58 11.72 -14.76
C GLU A 93 -16.42 12.15 -16.23
N LYS A 94 -17.14 11.51 -17.16
CA LYS A 94 -17.14 11.87 -18.59
C LYS A 94 -18.13 12.97 -18.98
N LYS A 95 -18.98 13.43 -18.06
CA LYS A 95 -19.97 14.50 -18.26
C LYS A 95 -19.49 15.81 -17.63
#